data_AF-A0A6G1QFQ0-F1
#
_entry.id   AF-A0A6G1QFQ0-F1
#
_cell.length_a   1.000
_cell.length_b   1.000
_cell.length_c   1.000
_cell.angle_alpha   90.00
_cell.angle_beta   90.00
_cell.angle_gamma   90.00
#
_symmetry.space_group_name_H-M   'P 1'
#
loop_
_entity.id
_entity.type
_entity.pdbx_description
1 polymer ?
#
loop_
_entity_poly.entity_id
_entity_poly.type
_entity_poly.pdbx_seq_one_letter_code
_entity_poly.pdbx_strand_id
1 'polypeptide(L)'
;MRIAVLEESVKSSEVDCKASRETVLRLVSELDRERRKAANSAAALDSIKVELDTLMVGRRSVEMETQTLTERLEASKRVIEAGRRETSCLEKQVKELERNLQASQGETQAAEEKLQMFLKKIAGLLQVKSEHVILPTEKDVLQQLEQLTLQTITGMEARLCHVSKELSEQKELQCGTIQRAQLAEQQVQDLRERLQGLETELVTADMHRDGLRHSKQHYEEFLEQLSEKLKTDSIAVDLDFDMRLKLLLSRAEQLVKQEGTALVESKTLAYSLQRKLKSQKEQLDSKGLHIQFLRKKVLELEEEKRSRSALALEQENGYLEARKLQRKVERLQNELKATKLSNTELKAQLSHTNELKLKVMEQSQTMQEQKKKLDQLVEGKANMEKMLSTVSLDLQSHEKETRENQQQLSSLRLSLAQLSERERELVDFRMVISQMLGLDATALALPNYEIIKLLETLLHTHHHHHLHHHANIPWHCPTHQRPHFAQIQDPPHSSSLDVSTFRSACPENAAPL
;
A
#
# COMPACT_ATOMS: atom_id res chain seq x y z
N MET A 1 -23.70 20.49 -7.49
CA MET A 1 -23.69 19.36 -6.54
C MET A 1 -22.31 18.69 -6.41
N ARG A 2 -21.64 18.30 -7.50
CA ARG A 2 -20.32 17.63 -7.45
C ARG A 2 -19.17 18.48 -6.85
N ILE A 3 -19.19 19.80 -7.05
CA ILE A 3 -18.19 20.73 -6.52
C ILE A 3 -18.28 20.85 -4.99
N ALA A 4 -19.49 20.99 -4.43
CA ALA A 4 -19.70 21.11 -2.98
C ALA A 4 -19.20 19.87 -2.19
N VAL A 5 -19.38 18.66 -2.74
CA VAL A 5 -18.87 17.43 -2.12
C VAL A 5 -17.34 17.38 -2.11
N LEU A 6 -16.69 17.87 -3.18
CA LEU A 6 -15.24 17.96 -3.24
C LEU A 6 -14.71 19.00 -2.25
N GLU A 7 -15.37 20.16 -2.13
CA GLU A 7 -15.01 21.19 -1.14
C GLU A 7 -15.12 20.67 0.29
N GLU A 8 -16.16 19.90 0.61
CA GLU A 8 -16.34 19.29 1.93
C GLU A 8 -15.31 18.19 2.20
N SER A 9 -14.98 17.36 1.20
CA SER A 9 -13.90 16.37 1.32
C SER A 9 -12.54 17.02 1.53
N VAL A 10 -12.25 18.14 0.86
CA VAL A 10 -11.00 18.90 1.06
C VAL A 10 -10.95 19.47 2.47
N LYS A 11 -12.04 20.08 2.95
CA LYS A 11 -12.12 20.59 4.33
C LYS A 11 -11.93 19.49 5.38
N SER A 12 -12.55 18.32 5.20
CA SER A 12 -12.34 17.17 6.09
C SER A 12 -10.88 16.73 6.09
N SER A 13 -10.28 16.58 4.91
CA SER A 13 -8.87 16.21 4.78
C SER A 13 -7.93 17.24 5.43
N GLU A 14 -8.23 18.53 5.36
CA GLU A 14 -7.44 19.58 6.02
C GLU A 14 -7.50 19.47 7.55
N VAL A 15 -8.68 19.17 8.10
CA VAL A 15 -8.85 18.95 9.55
C VAL A 15 -8.06 17.72 10.00
N ASP A 16 -8.16 16.61 9.26
CA ASP A 16 -7.41 15.39 9.56
C ASP A 16 -5.90 15.59 9.46
N CYS A 17 -5.43 16.34 8.44
CA CYS A 17 -4.02 16.70 8.30
C CYS A 17 -3.54 17.58 9.47
N LYS A 18 -4.36 18.51 9.95
CA LYS A 18 -4.05 19.35 11.12
C LYS A 18 -3.94 18.50 12.39
N ALA A 19 -4.91 17.61 12.64
CA ALA A 19 -4.90 16.72 13.80
C ALA A 19 -3.71 15.73 13.77
N SER A 20 -3.39 15.19 12.59
CA SER A 20 -2.22 14.34 12.39
C SER A 20 -0.93 15.10 12.66
N ARG A 21 -0.79 16.32 12.12
CA ARG A 21 0.37 17.18 12.36
C ARG A 21 0.54 17.51 13.84
N GLU A 22 -0.55 17.83 14.55
CA GLU A 22 -0.52 18.08 15.99
C GLU A 22 -0.09 16.84 16.79
N THR A 23 -0.60 15.66 16.42
CA THR A 23 -0.20 14.39 17.03
C THR A 23 1.28 14.11 16.82
N VAL A 24 1.79 14.31 15.61
CA VAL A 24 3.22 14.16 15.29
C VAL A 24 4.06 15.13 16.13
N LEU A 25 3.67 16.40 16.22
CA LEU A 25 4.39 17.38 17.05
C LEU A 25 4.42 16.99 18.53
N ARG A 26 3.28 16.50 19.07
CA ARG A 26 3.21 15.99 20.44
C ARG A 26 4.15 14.79 20.63
N LEU A 27 4.09 13.80 19.74
CA LEU A 27 4.95 12.62 19.82
C LEU A 27 6.45 12.96 19.69
N VAL A 28 6.81 13.93 18.86
CA VAL A 28 8.19 14.42 18.74
C VAL A 28 8.65 15.05 20.06
N SER A 29 7.82 15.91 20.68
CA SER A 29 8.15 16.50 21.98
C SER A 29 8.24 15.47 23.11
N GLU A 30 7.41 14.44 23.10
CA GLU A 30 7.50 13.30 24.03
C GLU A 30 8.78 12.48 23.81
N LEU A 31 9.15 12.21 22.55
CA LEU A 31 10.39 11.54 22.20
C LEU A 31 11.61 12.32 22.68
N ASP A 32 11.63 13.65 22.48
CA ASP A 32 12.71 14.51 22.94
C ASP A 32 12.78 14.61 24.46
N ARG A 33 11.62 14.55 25.14
CA ARG A 33 11.56 14.47 26.60
C ARG A 33 12.14 13.13 27.10
N GLU A 34 11.81 12.02 26.47
CA GLU A 34 12.35 10.71 26.84
C GLU A 34 13.85 10.59 26.51
N ARG A 35 14.31 11.12 25.37
CA ARG A 35 15.73 11.19 25.04
C ARG A 35 16.54 11.96 26.10
N ARG A 36 16.03 13.10 26.56
CA ARG A 36 16.66 13.87 27.65
C ARG A 36 16.70 13.08 28.96
N LYS A 37 15.61 12.40 29.32
CA LYS A 37 15.58 11.53 30.51
C LYS A 37 16.59 10.39 30.42
N ALA A 38 16.68 9.74 29.27
CA ALA A 38 17.65 8.67 29.03
C ALA A 38 19.09 9.18 29.11
N ALA A 39 19.39 10.34 28.51
CA ALA A 39 20.71 10.97 28.60
C ALA A 39 21.08 11.35 30.04
N ASN A 40 20.15 11.92 30.81
CA ASN A 40 20.37 12.26 32.21
C ASN A 40 20.60 11.01 33.08
N SER A 41 19.85 9.93 32.83
CA SER A 41 20.02 8.66 33.53
C SER A 41 21.39 8.03 33.21
N ALA A 42 21.82 8.07 31.95
CA ALA A 42 23.14 7.60 31.54
C ALA A 42 24.26 8.39 32.23
N ALA A 43 24.16 9.73 32.25
CA ALA A 43 25.12 10.59 32.94
C ALA A 43 25.18 10.31 34.46
N ALA A 44 24.03 10.09 35.09
CA ALA A 44 23.98 9.71 36.52
C ALA A 44 24.64 8.35 36.78
N LEU A 45 24.40 7.36 35.92
CA LEU A 45 25.05 6.05 36.01
C LEU A 45 26.56 6.16 35.86
N ASP A 46 27.05 6.97 34.94
CA ASP A 46 28.49 7.16 34.75
C ASP A 46 29.12 7.91 35.93
N SER A 47 28.43 8.88 36.54
CA SER A 47 28.86 9.52 37.80
C SER A 47 29.02 8.50 38.93
N ILE A 48 28.01 7.62 39.12
CA ILE A 48 28.03 6.59 40.15
C ILE A 48 29.16 5.59 39.91
N LYS A 49 29.47 5.24 38.65
CA LYS A 49 30.62 4.37 38.34
C LYS A 49 31.94 5.00 38.75
N VAL A 50 32.14 6.28 38.44
CA VAL A 50 33.37 7.01 38.82
C VAL A 50 33.51 7.10 40.35
N GLU A 51 32.41 7.37 41.06
CA GLU A 51 32.39 7.36 42.52
C GLU A 51 32.73 5.97 43.08
N LEU A 52 32.16 4.91 42.50
CA LEU A 52 32.46 3.52 42.89
C LEU A 52 33.94 3.18 42.69
N ASP A 53 34.52 3.55 41.54
CA ASP A 53 35.93 3.32 41.25
C ASP A 53 36.83 4.08 42.25
N THR A 54 36.47 5.33 42.56
CA THR A 54 37.17 6.15 43.55
C THR A 54 37.11 5.53 44.95
N LEU A 55 35.93 5.07 45.38
CA LEU A 55 35.74 4.38 46.65
C LEU A 55 36.48 3.04 46.70
N MET A 56 36.55 2.29 45.60
CA MET A 56 37.32 1.04 45.52
C MET A 56 38.82 1.29 45.69
N VAL A 57 39.36 2.36 45.08
CA VAL A 57 40.76 2.74 45.27
C VAL A 57 41.01 3.16 46.72
N GLY A 58 40.13 3.97 47.31
CA GLY A 58 40.21 4.36 48.72
C GLY A 58 40.20 3.17 49.67
N ARG A 59 39.30 2.19 49.44
CA ARG A 59 39.23 0.95 50.24
C ARG A 59 40.54 0.18 50.18
N ARG A 60 41.14 0.00 48.99
CA ARG A 60 42.43 -0.69 48.84
C ARG A 60 43.55 0.02 49.59
N SER A 61 43.57 1.36 49.58
CA SER A 61 44.55 2.14 50.34
C SER A 61 44.44 1.87 51.84
N VAL A 62 43.22 1.89 52.39
CA VAL A 62 42.97 1.60 53.81
C VAL A 62 43.28 0.14 54.15
N GLU A 63 42.99 -0.80 53.27
CA GLU A 63 43.37 -2.22 53.43
C GLU A 63 44.91 -2.37 53.52
N MET A 64 45.68 -1.66 52.70
CA MET A 64 47.14 -1.67 52.77
C MET A 64 47.67 -1.02 54.06
N GLU A 65 47.07 0.09 54.51
CA GLU A 65 47.43 0.73 55.77
C GLU A 65 47.14 -0.14 56.98
N THR A 66 45.98 -0.80 57.02
CA THR A 66 45.62 -1.71 58.12
C THR A 66 46.55 -2.91 58.17
N GLN A 67 46.93 -3.48 57.02
CA GLN A 67 47.94 -4.53 56.94
C GLN A 67 49.29 -4.06 57.49
N THR A 68 49.77 -2.88 57.06
CA THR A 68 51.04 -2.30 57.54
C THR A 68 51.02 -2.04 59.05
N LEU A 69 49.91 -1.52 59.59
CA LEU A 69 49.76 -1.30 61.04
C LEU A 69 49.73 -2.60 61.81
N THR A 70 49.11 -3.65 61.26
CA THR A 70 49.08 -4.99 61.86
C THR A 70 50.49 -5.58 61.94
N GLU A 71 51.27 -5.50 60.85
CA GLU A 71 52.66 -5.95 60.82
C GLU A 71 53.53 -5.19 61.85
N ARG A 72 53.33 -3.87 61.98
CA ARG A 72 54.02 -3.05 63.00
C ARG A 72 53.62 -3.44 64.43
N LEU A 73 52.35 -3.74 64.66
CA LEU A 73 51.87 -4.19 65.97
C LEU A 73 52.49 -5.54 66.33
N GLU A 74 52.55 -6.48 65.39
CA GLU A 74 53.20 -7.79 65.59
C GLU A 74 54.70 -7.65 65.83
N ALA A 75 55.39 -6.75 65.12
CA ALA A 75 56.79 -6.43 65.39
C ALA A 75 56.98 -5.87 66.82
N SER A 76 56.13 -4.93 67.25
CA SER A 76 56.15 -4.37 68.60
C SER A 76 55.92 -5.43 69.68
N LYS A 77 54.93 -6.32 69.48
CA LYS A 77 54.67 -7.46 70.37
C LYS A 77 55.91 -8.34 70.54
N ARG A 78 56.59 -8.68 69.44
CA ARG A 78 57.84 -9.47 69.48
C ARG A 78 58.95 -8.77 70.28
N VAL A 79 59.10 -7.46 70.14
CA VAL A 79 60.08 -6.67 70.91
C VAL A 79 59.75 -6.67 72.40
N ILE A 80 58.47 -6.46 72.76
CA ILE A 80 58.02 -6.48 74.16
C ILE A 80 58.25 -7.85 74.78
N GLU A 81 57.95 -8.93 74.06
CA GLU A 81 58.23 -10.29 74.54
C GLU A 81 59.74 -10.54 74.72
N ALA A 82 60.59 -10.06 73.80
CA ALA A 82 62.03 -10.15 73.96
C ALA A 82 62.50 -9.40 75.22
N GLY A 83 62.00 -8.18 75.45
CA GLY A 83 62.28 -7.41 76.66
C GLY A 83 61.84 -8.13 77.94
N ARG A 84 60.64 -8.74 77.97
CA ARG A 84 60.21 -9.55 79.13
C ARG A 84 61.14 -10.72 79.41
N ARG A 85 61.63 -11.41 78.36
CA ARG A 85 62.57 -12.52 78.52
C ARG A 85 63.91 -12.04 79.11
N GLU A 86 64.40 -10.88 78.66
CA GLU A 86 65.61 -10.25 79.17
C GLU A 86 65.45 -9.82 80.64
N THR A 87 64.34 -9.14 80.98
CA THR A 87 64.04 -8.76 82.37
C THR A 87 63.99 -9.98 83.28
N SER A 88 63.34 -11.07 82.86
CA SER A 88 63.30 -12.32 83.63
C SER A 88 64.69 -12.95 83.81
N CYS A 89 65.58 -12.82 82.82
CA CYS A 89 66.96 -13.28 82.93
C CYS A 89 67.76 -12.43 83.93
N LEU A 90 67.64 -11.11 83.85
CA LEU A 90 68.30 -10.18 84.78
C LEU A 90 67.80 -10.36 86.22
N GLU A 91 66.50 -10.55 86.43
CA GLU A 91 65.94 -10.85 87.75
C GLU A 91 66.54 -12.13 88.37
N LYS A 92 66.78 -13.16 87.55
CA LYS A 92 67.46 -14.39 88.02
C LYS A 92 68.90 -14.10 88.43
N GLN A 93 69.62 -13.29 87.66
CA GLN A 93 71.00 -12.88 87.99
C GLN A 93 71.06 -12.05 89.27
N VAL A 94 70.14 -11.09 89.44
CA VAL A 94 70.05 -10.29 90.68
C VAL A 94 69.84 -11.18 91.88
N LYS A 95 68.87 -12.10 91.82
CA LYS A 95 68.62 -13.08 92.89
C LYS A 95 69.84 -13.96 93.18
N GLU A 96 70.63 -14.31 92.18
CA GLU A 96 71.87 -15.08 92.36
C GLU A 96 72.96 -14.25 93.06
N LEU A 97 73.16 -13.01 92.63
CA LEU A 97 74.11 -12.08 93.26
C LEU A 97 73.74 -11.76 94.71
N GLU A 98 72.46 -11.58 95.01
CA GLU A 98 71.96 -11.38 96.39
C GLU A 98 72.32 -12.57 97.29
N ARG A 99 72.12 -13.81 96.82
CA ARG A 99 72.52 -15.01 97.56
C ARG A 99 74.03 -15.05 97.79
N ASN A 100 74.83 -14.74 96.78
CA ASN A 100 76.30 -14.73 96.90
C ASN A 100 76.78 -13.66 97.87
N LEU A 101 76.18 -12.47 97.86
CA LEU A 101 76.49 -11.39 98.79
C LEU A 101 76.17 -11.80 100.23
N GLN A 102 75.01 -12.40 100.46
CA GLN A 102 74.59 -12.85 101.78
C GLN A 102 75.50 -13.94 102.33
N ALA A 103 75.93 -14.89 101.47
CA ALA A 103 76.92 -15.90 101.83
C ALA A 103 78.26 -15.27 102.24
N SER A 104 78.79 -14.34 101.43
CA SER A 104 80.05 -13.64 101.72
C SER A 104 79.96 -12.81 103.01
N GLN A 105 78.84 -12.13 103.26
CA GLN A 105 78.62 -11.39 104.51
C GLN A 105 78.67 -12.31 105.72
N GLY A 106 78.00 -13.47 105.66
CA GLY A 106 78.05 -14.47 106.73
C GLY A 106 79.48 -14.97 107.00
N GLU A 107 80.26 -15.23 105.95
CA GLU A 107 81.67 -15.62 106.09
C GLU A 107 82.52 -14.51 106.74
N THR A 108 82.33 -13.25 106.33
CA THR A 108 83.06 -12.11 106.93
C THR A 108 82.71 -11.89 108.39
N GLN A 109 81.43 -11.97 108.78
CA GLN A 109 81.01 -11.89 110.18
C GLN A 109 81.62 -13.01 111.02
N ALA A 110 81.56 -14.24 110.52
CA ALA A 110 82.16 -15.38 111.21
C ALA A 110 83.69 -15.23 111.40
N ALA A 111 84.39 -14.61 110.46
CA ALA A 111 85.81 -14.29 110.59
C ALA A 111 86.07 -13.18 111.62
N GLU A 112 85.24 -12.14 111.62
CA GLU A 112 85.33 -11.02 112.56
C GLU A 112 85.07 -11.44 114.01
N GLU A 113 84.07 -12.28 114.25
CA GLU A 113 83.79 -12.88 115.57
C GLU A 113 84.99 -13.69 116.10
N LYS A 114 85.63 -14.48 115.23
CA LYS A 114 86.84 -15.23 115.58
C LYS A 114 87.99 -14.31 115.99
N LEU A 115 88.19 -13.20 115.27
CA LEU A 115 89.20 -12.19 115.59
C LEU A 115 88.90 -11.51 116.94
N GLN A 116 87.64 -11.18 117.20
CA GLN A 116 87.21 -10.55 118.45
C GLN A 116 87.43 -11.46 119.67
N MET A 117 87.14 -12.76 119.52
CA MET A 117 87.44 -13.76 120.54
C MET A 117 88.95 -13.87 120.80
N PHE A 118 89.76 -13.85 119.75
CA PHE A 118 91.22 -13.87 119.88
C PHE A 118 91.75 -12.65 120.65
N LEU A 119 91.27 -11.43 120.33
CA LEU A 119 91.68 -10.20 121.01
C LEU A 119 91.30 -10.20 122.50
N LYS A 120 90.10 -10.67 122.87
CA LYS A 120 89.69 -10.81 124.28
C LYS A 120 90.61 -11.75 125.05
N LYS A 121 91.07 -12.83 124.42
CA LYS A 121 92.00 -13.79 125.03
C LYS A 121 93.37 -13.16 125.31
N ILE A 122 93.87 -12.31 124.41
CA ILE A 122 95.12 -11.55 124.62
C ILE A 122 94.96 -10.52 125.75
N ALA A 123 93.85 -9.78 125.80
CA ALA A 123 93.61 -8.79 126.85
C ALA A 123 93.60 -9.42 128.26
N GLY A 124 93.02 -10.63 128.39
CA GLY A 124 93.04 -11.38 129.65
C GLY A 124 94.44 -11.85 130.06
N LEU A 125 95.34 -12.13 129.11
CA LEU A 125 96.72 -12.52 129.40
C LEU A 125 97.60 -11.35 129.85
N LEU A 126 97.23 -10.11 129.50
CA LEU A 126 98.01 -8.90 129.81
C LEU A 126 97.65 -8.23 131.14
N GLN A 127 96.75 -8.80 131.96
CA GLN A 127 96.17 -8.17 133.17
C GLN A 127 96.58 -8.84 134.50
N VAL A 128 97.80 -9.37 134.62
CA VAL A 128 98.34 -9.87 135.91
C VAL A 128 99.59 -9.10 136.29
N LYS A 129 99.45 -8.23 137.32
CA LYS A 129 100.54 -7.53 138.03
C LYS A 129 101.31 -8.52 138.91
N SER A 130 102.63 -8.36 139.02
CA SER A 130 103.46 -9.02 140.04
C SER A 130 104.26 -7.98 140.83
N GLU A 131 104.06 -7.97 142.16
CA GLU A 131 104.88 -7.23 143.13
C GLU A 131 105.63 -8.24 144.03
N HIS A 132 106.94 -8.00 144.13
CA HIS A 132 107.94 -8.31 145.16
C HIS A 132 107.72 -9.41 146.22
N VAL A 133 108.76 -10.25 146.41
CA VAL A 133 109.05 -10.93 147.68
C VAL A 133 110.57 -10.90 147.97
N ILE A 134 110.92 -10.49 149.20
CA ILE A 134 112.27 -10.45 149.79
C ILE A 134 112.46 -11.71 150.67
N LEU A 135 113.71 -12.22 150.69
CA LEU A 135 114.23 -13.42 151.38
C LEU A 135 114.00 -13.48 152.91
N PRO A 136 113.85 -14.71 153.47
CA PRO A 136 114.65 -15.15 154.64
C PRO A 136 115.32 -16.55 154.45
N THR A 137 115.92 -17.08 155.53
CA THR A 137 117.02 -18.08 155.57
C THR A 137 116.64 -19.59 155.48
N GLU A 138 117.54 -20.37 154.88
CA GLU A 138 117.40 -21.68 154.20
C GLU A 138 116.65 -22.83 154.92
N LYS A 139 116.66 -22.96 156.26
CA LYS A 139 116.11 -24.15 156.94
C LYS A 139 114.70 -24.00 157.50
N ASP A 140 114.36 -22.82 158.02
CA ASP A 140 112.98 -22.46 158.37
C ASP A 140 112.18 -22.05 157.11
N VAL A 141 112.86 -21.51 156.09
CA VAL A 141 112.28 -21.32 154.76
C VAL A 141 111.92 -22.63 154.11
N LEU A 142 112.74 -23.70 154.12
CA LEU A 142 112.34 -24.94 153.46
C LEU A 142 111.05 -25.56 154.04
N GLN A 143 110.84 -25.49 155.36
CA GLN A 143 109.64 -26.06 155.99
C GLN A 143 108.41 -25.14 155.88
N GLN A 144 108.59 -23.82 156.02
CA GLN A 144 107.52 -22.84 155.70
C GLN A 144 107.21 -22.80 154.21
N LEU A 145 108.21 -22.97 153.33
CA LEU A 145 108.06 -22.99 151.87
C LEU A 145 107.45 -24.31 151.43
N GLU A 146 107.76 -25.46 152.01
CA GLU A 146 107.04 -26.72 151.77
C GLU A 146 105.58 -26.62 152.26
N GLN A 147 105.33 -26.04 153.43
CA GLN A 147 103.96 -25.88 153.94
C GLN A 147 103.15 -24.82 153.17
N LEU A 148 103.77 -23.69 152.83
CA LEU A 148 103.19 -22.65 151.97
C LEU A 148 103.01 -23.18 150.55
N THR A 149 103.97 -23.90 149.97
CA THR A 149 103.81 -24.48 148.62
C THR A 149 102.73 -25.54 148.61
N LEU A 150 102.65 -26.44 149.60
CA LEU A 150 101.52 -27.39 149.67
C LEU A 150 100.18 -26.68 149.84
N GLN A 151 100.07 -25.68 150.72
CA GLN A 151 98.83 -24.90 150.90
C GLN A 151 98.47 -24.08 149.65
N THR A 152 99.45 -23.51 148.97
CA THR A 152 99.24 -22.71 147.76
C THR A 152 98.88 -23.63 146.60
N ILE A 153 99.52 -24.80 146.48
CA ILE A 153 99.23 -25.81 145.46
C ILE A 153 97.83 -26.38 145.70
N THR A 154 97.51 -26.87 146.91
CA THR A 154 96.17 -27.38 147.22
C THR A 154 95.08 -26.31 147.08
N GLY A 155 95.36 -25.06 147.45
CA GLY A 155 94.46 -23.93 147.23
C GLY A 155 94.29 -23.56 145.74
N MET A 156 95.36 -23.65 144.95
CA MET A 156 95.31 -23.48 143.50
C MET A 156 94.58 -24.63 142.82
N GLU A 157 94.82 -25.88 143.23
CA GLU A 157 94.14 -27.07 142.73
C GLU A 157 92.63 -27.02 143.01
N ALA A 158 92.23 -26.64 144.23
CA ALA A 158 90.82 -26.44 144.57
C ALA A 158 90.18 -25.35 143.71
N ARG A 159 90.86 -24.22 143.49
CA ARG A 159 90.40 -23.15 142.59
C ARG A 159 90.34 -23.61 141.13
N LEU A 160 91.33 -24.36 140.67
CA LEU A 160 91.40 -24.85 139.29
C LEU A 160 90.28 -25.88 139.05
N CYS A 161 90.01 -26.75 140.03
CA CYS A 161 88.89 -27.67 140.01
C CYS A 161 87.54 -26.93 139.99
N HIS A 162 87.39 -25.89 140.83
CA HIS A 162 86.19 -25.05 140.85
C HIS A 162 85.96 -24.33 139.51
N VAL A 163 86.98 -23.64 138.98
CA VAL A 163 86.92 -22.95 137.69
C VAL A 163 86.68 -23.94 136.54
N SER A 164 87.27 -25.13 136.58
CA SER A 164 87.04 -26.16 135.57
C SER A 164 85.60 -26.69 135.61
N LYS A 165 85.00 -26.80 136.81
CA LYS A 165 83.60 -27.19 136.97
C LYS A 165 82.66 -26.09 136.48
N GLU A 166 82.89 -24.83 136.86
CA GLU A 166 82.10 -23.69 136.37
C GLU A 166 82.21 -23.56 134.84
N LEU A 167 83.40 -23.74 134.26
CA LEU A 167 83.59 -23.70 132.81
C LEU A 167 82.85 -24.85 132.11
N SER A 168 82.77 -26.03 132.73
CA SER A 168 81.99 -27.17 132.24
C SER A 168 80.50 -26.84 132.21
N GLU A 169 79.95 -26.37 133.33
CA GLU A 169 78.54 -25.97 133.46
C GLU A 169 78.18 -24.84 132.49
N GLN A 170 79.07 -23.84 132.35
CA GLN A 170 78.91 -22.74 131.40
C GLN A 170 78.85 -23.23 129.94
N LYS A 171 79.70 -24.20 129.57
CA LYS A 171 79.71 -24.78 128.20
C LYS A 171 78.45 -25.57 127.91
N GLU A 172 77.97 -26.38 128.84
CA GLU A 172 76.71 -27.12 128.68
C GLU A 172 75.52 -26.17 128.50
N LEU A 173 75.46 -25.10 129.31
CA LEU A 173 74.45 -24.06 129.16
C LEU A 173 74.54 -23.34 127.80
N GLN A 174 75.76 -23.05 127.34
CA GLN A 174 76.00 -22.44 126.03
C GLN A 174 75.55 -23.37 124.89
N CYS A 175 75.91 -24.66 124.93
CA CYS A 175 75.47 -25.65 123.95
C CYS A 175 73.93 -25.78 123.93
N GLY A 176 73.29 -25.86 125.10
CA GLY A 176 71.82 -25.90 125.19
C GLY A 176 71.15 -24.61 124.71
N THR A 177 71.81 -23.47 124.82
CA THR A 177 71.30 -22.19 124.28
C THR A 177 71.43 -22.14 122.76
N ILE A 178 72.55 -22.60 122.19
CA ILE A 178 72.74 -22.70 120.74
C ILE A 178 71.73 -23.67 120.11
N GLN A 179 71.51 -24.84 120.71
CA GLN A 179 70.55 -25.82 120.19
C GLN A 179 69.12 -25.28 120.20
N ARG A 180 68.72 -24.56 121.25
CA ARG A 180 67.41 -23.88 121.30
C ARG A 180 67.30 -22.77 120.25
N ALA A 181 68.37 -22.00 120.03
CA ALA A 181 68.40 -20.96 119.00
C ALA A 181 68.25 -21.56 117.59
N GLN A 182 68.98 -22.64 117.28
CA GLN A 182 68.87 -23.35 116.00
C GLN A 182 67.47 -23.92 115.76
N LEU A 183 66.85 -24.51 116.79
CA LEU A 183 65.47 -25.01 116.67
C LEU A 183 64.49 -23.86 116.40
N ALA A 184 64.67 -22.72 117.07
CA ALA A 184 63.83 -21.53 116.85
C ALA A 184 64.04 -20.95 115.44
N GLU A 185 65.28 -20.88 114.95
CA GLU A 185 65.59 -20.44 113.58
C GLU A 185 64.96 -21.35 112.53
N GLN A 186 65.03 -22.67 112.71
CA GLN A 186 64.39 -23.63 111.82
C GLN A 186 62.87 -23.45 111.80
N GLN A 187 62.24 -23.31 112.98
CA GLN A 187 60.80 -23.03 113.07
C GLN A 187 60.41 -21.72 112.38
N VAL A 188 61.22 -20.67 112.53
CA VAL A 188 60.98 -19.39 111.85
C VAL A 188 61.12 -19.54 110.34
N GLN A 189 62.10 -20.32 109.86
CA GLN A 189 62.28 -20.57 108.44
C GLN A 189 61.10 -21.37 107.84
N ASP A 190 60.68 -22.44 108.51
CA ASP A 190 59.51 -23.23 108.10
C ASP A 190 58.24 -22.37 108.02
N LEU A 191 58.04 -21.48 109.01
CA LEU A 191 56.92 -20.54 109.02
C LEU A 191 57.02 -19.51 107.90
N ARG A 192 58.21 -19.01 107.58
CA ARG A 192 58.43 -18.08 106.45
C ARG A 192 58.12 -18.73 105.11
N GLU A 193 58.59 -19.95 104.89
CA GLU A 193 58.31 -20.68 103.65
C GLU A 193 56.82 -20.98 103.48
N ARG A 194 56.15 -21.38 104.57
CA ARG A 194 54.71 -21.60 104.57
C ARG A 194 53.92 -20.32 104.33
N LEU A 195 54.35 -19.21 104.92
CA LEU A 195 53.74 -17.90 104.70
C LEU A 195 53.92 -17.46 103.24
N GLN A 196 55.12 -17.61 102.67
CA GLN A 196 55.38 -17.30 101.27
C GLN A 196 54.52 -18.16 100.32
N GLY A 197 54.36 -19.45 100.63
CA GLY A 197 53.46 -20.33 99.87
C GLY A 197 52.01 -19.82 99.87
N LEU A 198 51.48 -19.47 101.05
CA LEU A 198 50.13 -18.92 101.18
C LEU A 198 49.96 -17.56 100.49
N GLU A 199 50.98 -16.70 100.52
CA GLU A 199 50.96 -15.43 99.78
C GLU A 199 50.88 -15.66 98.27
N THR A 200 51.65 -16.63 97.74
CA THR A 200 51.58 -16.97 96.32
C THR A 200 50.23 -17.55 95.94
N GLU A 201 49.66 -18.45 96.75
CA GLU A 201 48.33 -19.01 96.53
C GLU A 201 47.26 -17.91 96.52
N LEU A 202 47.31 -16.97 97.48
CA LEU A 202 46.39 -15.84 97.55
C LEU A 202 46.47 -14.96 96.30
N VAL A 203 47.68 -14.61 95.85
CA VAL A 203 47.88 -13.81 94.62
C VAL A 203 47.33 -14.55 93.40
N THR A 204 47.58 -15.85 93.27
CA THR A 204 47.01 -16.62 92.15
C THR A 204 45.49 -16.71 92.19
N ALA A 205 44.90 -16.86 93.39
CA ALA A 205 43.45 -16.86 93.58
C ALA A 205 42.82 -15.50 93.22
N ASP A 206 43.48 -14.40 93.59
CA ASP A 206 43.06 -13.04 93.23
C ASP A 206 43.09 -12.82 91.71
N MET A 207 44.17 -13.25 91.04
CA MET A 207 44.26 -13.19 89.57
C MET A 207 43.13 -13.98 88.89
N HIS A 208 42.81 -15.18 89.38
CA HIS A 208 41.69 -15.97 88.84
C HIS A 208 40.34 -15.29 89.07
N ARG A 209 40.12 -14.73 90.26
CA ARG A 209 38.88 -14.00 90.58
C ARG A 209 38.72 -12.77 89.70
N ASP A 210 39.80 -12.04 89.45
CA ASP A 210 39.79 -10.91 88.54
C ASP A 210 39.49 -11.37 87.11
N GLY A 211 40.11 -12.45 86.62
CA GLY A 211 39.79 -13.04 85.32
C GLY A 211 38.31 -13.38 85.15
N LEU A 212 37.70 -14.00 86.17
CA LEU A 212 36.26 -14.30 86.19
C LEU A 212 35.41 -13.03 86.22
N ARG A 213 35.82 -11.99 86.96
CA ARG A 213 35.12 -10.69 87.00
C ARG A 213 35.15 -10.00 85.63
N HIS A 214 36.29 -9.98 84.94
CA HIS A 214 36.40 -9.42 83.60
C HIS A 214 35.53 -10.18 82.59
N SER A 215 35.53 -11.52 82.65
CA SER A 215 34.66 -12.33 81.79
C SER A 215 33.18 -12.06 82.06
N LYS A 216 32.77 -11.95 83.33
CA LYS A 216 31.39 -11.63 83.69
C LYS A 216 30.97 -10.27 83.12
N GLN A 217 31.79 -9.24 83.31
CA GLN A 217 31.51 -7.90 82.80
C GLN A 217 31.38 -7.90 81.26
N HIS A 218 32.27 -8.58 80.55
CA HIS A 218 32.19 -8.72 79.10
C HIS A 218 30.88 -9.39 78.64
N TYR A 219 30.39 -10.41 79.37
CA TYR A 219 29.10 -11.03 79.05
C TYR A 219 27.92 -10.12 79.37
N GLU A 220 27.97 -9.34 80.44
CA GLU A 220 26.94 -8.34 80.77
C GLU A 220 26.85 -7.25 79.69
N GLU A 221 27.98 -6.71 79.23
CA GLU A 221 28.07 -5.76 78.12
C GLU A 221 27.52 -6.36 76.81
N PHE A 222 27.85 -7.62 76.52
CA PHE A 222 27.30 -8.33 75.36
C PHE A 222 25.78 -8.48 75.43
N LEU A 223 25.24 -8.86 76.59
CA LEU A 223 23.78 -8.98 76.77
C LEU A 223 23.09 -7.63 76.69
N GLU A 224 23.77 -6.54 77.07
CA GLU A 224 23.28 -5.18 76.88
C GLU A 224 23.15 -4.80 75.42
N GLN A 225 24.20 -4.99 74.64
CA GLN A 225 24.15 -4.78 73.20
C GLN A 225 23.09 -5.66 72.52
N LEU A 226 22.97 -6.92 72.95
CA LEU A 226 21.97 -7.82 72.38
C LEU A 226 20.54 -7.40 72.73
N SER A 227 20.33 -6.90 73.95
CA SER A 227 19.04 -6.30 74.33
C SER A 227 18.70 -5.13 73.43
N GLU A 228 19.69 -4.32 73.06
CA GLU A 228 19.46 -3.11 72.26
C GLU A 228 19.07 -3.47 70.84
N LYS A 229 19.81 -4.42 70.25
CA LYS A 229 19.50 -4.95 68.91
C LYS A 229 18.14 -5.63 68.85
N LEU A 230 17.75 -6.33 69.92
CA LEU A 230 16.44 -6.99 70.02
C LEU A 230 15.31 -6.07 70.51
N LYS A 231 15.64 -4.82 70.86
CA LYS A 231 14.76 -3.77 71.40
C LYS A 231 14.04 -4.21 72.67
N THR A 232 14.77 -4.81 73.60
CA THR A 232 14.27 -5.27 74.91
C THR A 232 14.88 -4.52 76.09
N ASP A 233 15.63 -3.45 75.85
CA ASP A 233 16.40 -2.71 76.87
C ASP A 233 15.55 -2.24 78.02
N SER A 234 14.38 -1.67 77.73
CA SER A 234 13.48 -1.12 78.73
C SER A 234 12.98 -2.16 79.73
N ILE A 235 12.99 -3.44 79.36
CA ILE A 235 12.59 -4.57 80.22
C ILE A 235 13.84 -5.23 80.82
N ALA A 236 14.94 -5.27 80.07
CA ALA A 236 16.17 -5.93 80.46
C ALA A 236 16.94 -5.24 81.60
N VAL A 237 16.75 -3.93 81.81
CA VAL A 237 17.43 -3.16 82.87
C VAL A 237 17.05 -3.63 84.28
N ASP A 238 15.81 -4.09 84.47
CA ASP A 238 15.29 -4.54 85.78
C ASP A 238 15.42 -6.06 86.01
N LEU A 239 16.01 -6.79 85.05
CA LEU A 239 16.12 -8.24 85.11
C LEU A 239 17.51 -8.69 85.55
N ASP A 240 17.53 -9.77 86.32
CA ASP A 240 18.76 -10.50 86.57
C ASP A 240 19.28 -11.17 85.28
N PHE A 241 20.54 -11.60 85.35
CA PHE A 241 21.25 -12.17 84.21
C PHE A 241 20.49 -13.34 83.54
N ASP A 242 19.94 -14.25 84.35
CA ASP A 242 19.25 -15.44 83.87
C ASP A 242 17.89 -15.12 83.24
N MET A 243 17.12 -14.19 83.80
CA MET A 243 15.86 -13.76 83.21
C MET A 243 16.09 -12.94 81.96
N ARG A 244 17.16 -12.12 81.90
CA ARG A 244 17.57 -11.40 80.70
C ARG A 244 17.86 -12.37 79.55
N LEU A 245 18.60 -13.45 79.81
CA LEU A 245 18.84 -14.52 78.83
C LEU A 245 17.55 -15.15 78.30
N LYS A 246 16.62 -15.52 79.20
CA LYS A 246 15.32 -16.08 78.81
C LYS A 246 14.46 -15.10 78.01
N LEU A 247 14.48 -13.82 78.38
CA LEU A 247 13.80 -12.75 77.65
C LEU A 247 14.35 -12.63 76.22
N LEU A 248 15.67 -12.56 76.07
CA LEU A 248 16.33 -12.44 74.76
C LEU A 248 16.04 -13.64 73.87
N LEU A 249 16.08 -14.86 74.44
CA LEU A 249 15.73 -16.08 73.71
C LEU A 249 14.27 -16.06 73.23
N SER A 250 13.34 -15.74 74.14
CA SER A 250 11.91 -15.65 73.82
C SER A 250 11.64 -14.59 72.75
N ARG A 251 12.35 -13.45 72.83
CA ARG A 251 12.26 -12.37 71.86
C ARG A 251 12.79 -12.80 70.49
N ALA A 252 13.91 -13.49 70.43
CA ALA A 252 14.48 -14.00 69.19
C ALA A 252 13.52 -15.01 68.53
N GLU A 253 12.96 -15.95 69.29
CA GLU A 253 11.96 -16.89 68.79
C GLU A 253 10.70 -16.18 68.26
N GLN A 254 10.25 -15.13 68.96
CA GLN A 254 9.12 -14.32 68.53
C GLN A 254 9.41 -13.63 67.19
N LEU A 255 10.58 -13.01 67.04
CA LEU A 255 10.97 -12.33 65.79
C LEU A 255 11.04 -13.32 64.63
N VAL A 256 11.61 -14.51 64.84
CA VAL A 256 11.65 -15.57 63.82
C VAL A 256 10.24 -15.99 63.40
N LYS A 257 9.32 -16.16 64.37
CA LYS A 257 7.92 -16.49 64.05
C LYS A 257 7.24 -15.37 63.26
N GLN A 258 7.43 -14.11 63.66
CA GLN A 258 6.86 -12.94 62.97
C GLN A 258 7.38 -12.81 61.54
N GLU A 259 8.68 -12.99 61.33
CA GLU A 259 9.29 -12.96 59.99
C GLU A 259 8.81 -14.15 59.13
N GLY A 260 8.67 -15.33 59.72
CA GLY A 260 8.07 -16.49 59.07
C GLY A 260 6.63 -16.23 58.60
N THR A 261 5.79 -15.61 59.44
CA THR A 261 4.42 -15.23 59.05
C THR A 261 4.41 -14.18 57.94
N ALA A 262 5.23 -13.13 58.05
CA ALA A 262 5.33 -12.07 57.04
C ALA A 262 5.82 -12.62 55.68
N LEU A 263 6.73 -13.59 55.70
CA LEU A 263 7.22 -14.25 54.50
C LEU A 263 6.12 -15.07 53.82
N VAL A 264 5.32 -15.82 54.59
CA VAL A 264 4.18 -16.58 54.05
C VAL A 264 3.15 -15.63 53.44
N GLU A 265 2.80 -14.55 54.12
CA GLU A 265 1.89 -13.52 53.61
C GLU A 265 2.41 -12.91 52.30
N SER A 266 3.68 -12.48 52.27
CA SER A 266 4.33 -11.95 51.07
C SER A 266 4.30 -12.95 49.91
N LYS A 267 4.60 -14.23 50.18
CA LYS A 267 4.54 -15.32 49.19
C LYS A 267 3.10 -15.49 48.66
N THR A 268 2.09 -15.49 49.52
CA THR A 268 0.68 -15.60 49.08
C THR A 268 0.23 -14.40 48.25
N LEU A 269 0.64 -13.18 48.63
CA LEU A 269 0.37 -11.97 47.87
C LEU A 269 1.03 -12.04 46.49
N ALA A 270 2.30 -12.45 46.41
CA ALA A 270 3.03 -12.63 45.16
C ALA A 270 2.32 -13.63 44.23
N TYR A 271 1.89 -14.79 44.74
CA TYR A 271 1.10 -15.75 43.94
C TYR A 271 -0.24 -15.18 43.49
N SER A 272 -0.92 -14.38 44.33
CA SER A 272 -2.17 -13.74 43.95
C SER A 272 -1.98 -12.71 42.81
N LEU A 273 -0.90 -11.93 42.87
CA LEU A 273 -0.53 -10.95 41.85
C LEU A 273 -0.11 -11.66 40.55
N GLN A 274 0.66 -12.74 40.65
CA GLN A 274 1.04 -13.56 39.50
C GLN A 274 -0.19 -14.14 38.78
N ARG A 275 -1.19 -14.62 39.52
CA ARG A 275 -2.46 -15.08 38.94
C ARG A 275 -3.24 -13.95 38.25
N LYS A 276 -3.33 -12.78 38.89
CA LYS A 276 -3.97 -11.59 38.29
C LYS A 276 -3.26 -11.17 36.99
N LEU A 277 -1.93 -11.15 37.00
CA LEU A 277 -1.12 -10.81 35.82
C LEU A 277 -1.35 -11.81 34.68
N LYS A 278 -1.40 -13.12 34.98
CA LYS A 278 -1.71 -14.15 33.99
C LYS A 278 -3.09 -13.94 33.36
N SER A 279 -4.11 -13.69 34.19
CA SER A 279 -5.47 -13.43 33.71
C SER A 279 -5.56 -12.15 32.85
N GLN A 280 -4.89 -11.07 33.26
CA GLN A 280 -4.84 -9.84 32.47
C GLN A 280 -4.12 -10.03 31.13
N LYS A 281 -3.06 -10.86 31.10
CA LYS A 281 -2.36 -11.21 29.86
C LYS A 281 -3.28 -11.98 28.91
N GLU A 282 -3.96 -13.02 29.40
CA GLU A 282 -4.93 -13.80 28.60
C GLU A 282 -6.07 -12.91 28.07
N GLN A 283 -6.55 -11.96 28.87
CA GLN A 283 -7.56 -10.98 28.43
C GLN A 283 -7.02 -10.05 27.33
N LEU A 284 -5.77 -9.60 27.44
CA LEU A 284 -5.13 -8.76 26.43
C LEU A 284 -4.93 -9.53 25.12
N ASP A 285 -4.47 -10.78 25.20
CA ASP A 285 -4.28 -11.66 24.04
C ASP A 285 -5.62 -11.91 23.32
N SER A 286 -6.70 -12.18 24.07
CA SER A 286 -8.06 -12.32 23.54
C SER A 286 -8.56 -11.06 22.82
N LYS A 287 -8.37 -9.88 23.43
CA LYS A 287 -8.69 -8.59 22.76
C LYS A 287 -7.81 -8.35 21.54
N GLY A 288 -6.53 -8.72 21.59
CA GLY A 288 -5.61 -8.66 20.46
C GLY A 288 -6.10 -9.47 19.27
N LEU A 289 -6.55 -10.71 19.51
CA LEU A 289 -7.15 -11.57 18.48
C LEU A 289 -8.44 -10.96 17.92
N HIS A 290 -9.31 -10.39 18.75
CA HIS A 290 -10.52 -9.71 18.29
C HIS A 290 -10.20 -8.51 17.37
N ILE A 291 -9.21 -7.69 17.74
CA ILE A 291 -8.74 -6.57 16.91
C ILE A 291 -8.21 -7.08 15.57
N GLN A 292 -7.44 -8.17 15.55
CA GLN A 292 -6.96 -8.78 14.30
C GLN A 292 -8.12 -9.24 13.41
N PHE A 293 -9.15 -9.88 13.98
CA PHE A 293 -10.36 -10.27 13.27
C PHE A 293 -11.10 -9.07 12.66
N LEU A 294 -11.28 -8.00 13.44
CA LEU A 294 -11.91 -6.77 12.97
C LEU A 294 -11.11 -6.12 11.83
N ARG A 295 -9.78 -6.05 11.95
CA ARG A 295 -8.91 -5.55 10.88
C ARG A 295 -9.06 -6.37 9.60
N LYS A 296 -9.07 -7.71 9.71
CA LYS A 296 -9.32 -8.59 8.56
C LYS A 296 -10.69 -8.32 7.94
N LYS A 297 -11.74 -8.17 8.77
CA LYS A 297 -13.09 -7.91 8.28
C LYS A 297 -13.21 -6.57 7.57
N VAL A 298 -12.55 -5.53 8.07
CA VAL A 298 -12.48 -4.22 7.42
C VAL A 298 -11.80 -4.34 6.05
N LEU A 299 -10.67 -5.05 5.95
CA LEU A 299 -10.00 -5.29 4.67
C LEU A 299 -10.91 -6.00 3.65
N GLU A 300 -11.62 -7.05 4.07
CA GLU A 300 -12.60 -7.76 3.23
C GLU A 300 -13.71 -6.82 2.74
N LEU A 301 -14.27 -5.99 3.62
CA LEU A 301 -15.33 -5.03 3.27
C LEU A 301 -14.84 -3.94 2.32
N GLU A 302 -13.61 -3.45 2.49
CA GLU A 302 -13.01 -2.49 1.58
C GLU A 302 -12.76 -3.09 0.19
N GLU A 303 -12.32 -4.35 0.12
CA GLU A 303 -12.15 -5.08 -1.14
C GLU A 303 -13.48 -5.34 -1.85
N GLU A 304 -14.51 -5.74 -1.10
CA GLU A 304 -15.87 -5.89 -1.62
C GLU A 304 -16.41 -4.56 -2.16
N LYS A 305 -16.20 -3.45 -1.43
CA LYS A 305 -16.59 -2.11 -1.89
C LYS A 305 -15.87 -1.74 -3.19
N ARG A 306 -14.55 -1.95 -3.29
CA ARG A 306 -13.77 -1.70 -4.51
C ARG A 306 -14.31 -2.52 -5.69
N SER A 307 -14.59 -3.80 -5.46
CA SER A 307 -15.15 -4.72 -6.47
C SER A 307 -16.53 -4.28 -6.95
N ARG A 308 -17.42 -3.88 -6.04
CA ARG A 308 -18.75 -3.35 -6.40
C ARG A 308 -18.66 -2.04 -7.19
N SER A 309 -17.75 -1.15 -6.82
CA SER A 309 -17.51 0.09 -7.57
C SER A 309 -16.99 -0.18 -8.99
N ALA A 310 -16.09 -1.16 -9.16
CA ALA A 310 -15.62 -1.56 -10.48
C ALA A 310 -16.76 -2.14 -11.34
N LEU A 311 -17.58 -3.03 -10.78
CA LEU A 311 -18.76 -3.59 -11.46
C LEU A 311 -19.74 -2.51 -11.90
N ALA A 312 -20.02 -1.53 -11.03
CA ALA A 312 -20.92 -0.41 -11.36
C ALA A 312 -20.40 0.42 -12.55
N LEU A 313 -19.09 0.66 -12.60
CA LEU A 313 -18.45 1.36 -13.72
C LEU A 313 -18.54 0.56 -15.02
N GLU A 314 -18.34 -0.76 -14.98
CA GLU A 314 -18.51 -1.64 -16.14
C GLU A 314 -19.96 -1.65 -16.64
N GLN A 315 -20.93 -1.70 -15.73
CA GLN A 315 -22.35 -1.60 -16.08
C GLN A 315 -22.70 -0.26 -16.73
N GLU A 316 -22.20 0.86 -16.20
CA GLU A 316 -22.41 2.18 -16.79
C GLU A 316 -21.80 2.27 -18.20
N ASN A 317 -20.59 1.75 -18.38
CA ASN A 317 -19.94 1.67 -19.68
C ASN A 317 -20.74 0.79 -20.66
N GLY A 318 -21.20 -0.38 -20.22
CA GLY A 318 -22.05 -1.27 -21.01
C GLY A 318 -23.37 -0.61 -21.42
N TYR A 319 -24.01 0.13 -20.51
CA TYR A 319 -25.23 0.89 -20.80
C TYR A 319 -24.98 2.00 -21.83
N LEU A 320 -23.86 2.72 -21.70
CA LEU A 320 -23.48 3.77 -22.65
C LEU A 320 -23.24 3.19 -24.06
N GLU A 321 -22.52 2.07 -24.17
CA GLU A 321 -22.29 1.38 -25.44
C GLU A 321 -23.60 0.83 -26.04
N ALA A 322 -24.46 0.22 -25.23
CA ALA A 322 -25.79 -0.22 -25.67
C ALA A 322 -26.60 0.95 -26.24
N ARG A 323 -26.58 2.11 -25.58
CA ARG A 323 -27.27 3.32 -26.06
C ARG A 323 -26.67 3.86 -27.36
N LYS A 324 -25.35 3.80 -27.54
CA LYS A 324 -24.69 4.17 -28.81
C LYS A 324 -25.10 3.23 -29.95
N LEU A 325 -25.10 1.92 -29.69
CA LEU A 325 -25.54 0.91 -30.65
C LEU A 325 -27.01 1.08 -31.01
N GLN A 326 -27.88 1.35 -30.04
CA GLN A 326 -29.29 1.64 -30.27
C GLN A 326 -29.47 2.84 -31.23
N ARG A 327 -28.78 3.96 -30.98
CA ARG A 327 -28.81 5.12 -31.89
C ARG A 327 -28.29 4.80 -33.30
N LYS A 328 -27.32 3.88 -33.42
CA LYS A 328 -26.84 3.41 -34.73
C LYS A 328 -27.90 2.55 -35.43
N VAL A 329 -28.58 1.67 -34.71
CA VAL A 329 -29.69 0.86 -35.22
C VAL A 329 -30.84 1.76 -35.68
N GLU A 330 -31.25 2.75 -34.88
CA GLU A 330 -32.30 3.71 -35.25
C GLU A 330 -31.96 4.47 -36.53
N ARG A 331 -30.71 4.94 -36.67
CA ARG A 331 -30.23 5.57 -37.91
C ARG A 331 -30.32 4.64 -39.12
N LEU A 332 -29.76 3.43 -39.00
CA LEU A 332 -29.80 2.42 -40.07
C LEU A 332 -31.24 2.02 -40.43
N GLN A 333 -32.15 1.94 -39.45
CA GLN A 333 -33.58 1.69 -39.70
C GLN A 333 -34.23 2.83 -40.50
N ASN A 334 -33.90 4.09 -40.20
CA ASN A 334 -34.42 5.24 -40.94
C ASN A 334 -33.87 5.28 -42.37
N GLU A 335 -32.58 5.04 -42.57
CA GLU A 335 -31.95 4.91 -43.89
C GLU A 335 -32.59 3.77 -44.70
N LEU A 336 -32.85 2.62 -44.07
CA LEU A 336 -33.54 1.49 -44.69
C LEU A 336 -34.98 1.87 -45.10
N LYS A 337 -35.72 2.57 -44.25
CA LYS A 337 -37.08 3.05 -44.57
C LYS A 337 -37.06 4.02 -45.75
N ALA A 338 -36.14 5.00 -45.76
CA ALA A 338 -35.98 5.93 -46.86
C ALA A 338 -35.65 5.21 -48.18
N THR A 339 -34.74 4.24 -48.13
CA THR A 339 -34.38 3.41 -49.30
C THR A 339 -35.57 2.58 -49.79
N LYS A 340 -36.37 2.01 -48.88
CA LYS A 340 -37.61 1.29 -49.25
C LYS A 340 -38.63 2.22 -49.91
N LEU A 341 -38.83 3.43 -49.39
CA LEU A 341 -39.71 4.44 -49.98
C LEU A 341 -39.27 4.82 -51.39
N SER A 342 -37.97 5.11 -51.57
CA SER A 342 -37.39 5.38 -52.88
C SER A 342 -37.56 4.18 -53.84
N ASN A 343 -37.37 2.95 -53.37
CA ASN A 343 -37.61 1.76 -54.19
C ASN A 343 -39.08 1.62 -54.60
N THR A 344 -40.04 1.88 -53.69
CA THR A 344 -41.46 1.87 -54.03
C THR A 344 -41.83 2.97 -55.03
N GLU A 345 -41.24 4.16 -54.89
CA GLU A 345 -41.43 5.25 -55.84
C GLU A 345 -40.87 4.89 -57.22
N LEU A 346 -39.65 4.35 -57.29
CA LEU A 346 -39.06 3.85 -58.54
C LEU A 346 -39.90 2.74 -59.16
N LYS A 347 -40.46 1.82 -58.37
CA LYS A 347 -41.40 0.80 -58.86
C LYS A 347 -42.69 1.40 -59.42
N ALA A 348 -43.24 2.43 -58.77
CA ALA A 348 -44.41 3.14 -59.26
C ALA A 348 -44.10 3.89 -60.56
N GLN A 349 -42.95 4.58 -60.64
CA GLN A 349 -42.46 5.22 -61.87
C GLN A 349 -42.26 4.18 -62.99
N LEU A 350 -41.72 3.00 -62.68
CA LEU A 350 -41.56 1.91 -63.64
C LEU A 350 -42.91 1.39 -64.14
N SER A 351 -43.88 1.20 -63.24
CA SER A 351 -45.25 0.79 -63.60
C SER A 351 -45.92 1.83 -64.50
N HIS A 352 -45.82 3.11 -64.15
CA HIS A 352 -46.34 4.21 -64.96
C HIS A 352 -45.67 4.27 -66.34
N THR A 353 -44.36 4.08 -66.39
CA THR A 353 -43.61 3.98 -67.65
C THR A 353 -44.07 2.79 -68.49
N ASN A 354 -44.35 1.64 -67.88
CA ASN A 354 -44.90 0.47 -68.56
C ASN A 354 -46.33 0.73 -69.09
N GLU A 355 -47.19 1.41 -68.34
CA GLU A 355 -48.52 1.83 -68.79
C GLU A 355 -48.43 2.80 -69.97
N LEU A 356 -47.53 3.79 -69.90
CA LEU A 356 -47.26 4.70 -71.02
C LEU A 356 -46.76 3.94 -72.24
N LYS A 357 -45.83 3.00 -72.07
CA LYS A 357 -45.33 2.14 -73.14
C LYS A 357 -46.46 1.32 -73.77
N LEU A 358 -47.37 0.76 -72.95
CA LEU A 358 -48.52 0.00 -73.43
C LEU A 358 -49.49 0.89 -74.22
N LYS A 359 -49.80 2.09 -73.72
CA LYS A 359 -50.59 3.10 -74.47
C LYS A 359 -49.93 3.50 -75.79
N VAL A 360 -48.61 3.70 -75.81
CA VAL A 360 -47.85 3.97 -77.04
C VAL A 360 -47.93 2.79 -77.99
N MET A 361 -47.86 1.55 -77.50
CA MET A 361 -48.05 0.35 -78.32
C MET A 361 -49.47 0.24 -78.88
N GLU A 362 -50.51 0.50 -78.08
CA GLU A 362 -51.92 0.54 -78.54
C GLU A 362 -52.16 1.65 -79.57
N GLN A 363 -51.61 2.85 -79.34
CA GLN A 363 -51.62 3.94 -80.31
C GLN A 363 -50.89 3.56 -81.60
N SER A 364 -49.73 2.89 -81.51
CA SER A 364 -49.00 2.39 -82.67
C SER A 364 -49.81 1.32 -83.42
N GLN A 365 -50.52 0.44 -82.72
CA GLN A 365 -51.36 -0.59 -83.33
C GLN A 365 -52.58 0.03 -84.03
N THR A 366 -53.28 0.94 -83.37
CA THR A 366 -54.41 1.68 -83.98
C THR A 366 -53.95 2.53 -85.17
N MET A 367 -52.79 3.17 -85.09
CA MET A 367 -52.16 3.86 -86.23
C MET A 367 -51.87 2.87 -87.37
N GLN A 368 -51.38 1.67 -87.06
CA GLN A 368 -51.13 0.63 -88.06
C GLN A 368 -52.43 0.10 -88.68
N GLU A 369 -53.50 -0.06 -87.90
CA GLU A 369 -54.83 -0.45 -88.38
C GLU A 369 -55.47 0.65 -89.23
N GLN A 370 -55.39 1.92 -88.80
CA GLN A 370 -55.81 3.07 -89.59
C GLN A 370 -55.01 3.17 -90.88
N LYS A 371 -53.69 2.91 -90.85
CA LYS A 371 -52.86 2.82 -92.04
C LYS A 371 -53.35 1.72 -92.98
N LYS A 372 -53.63 0.51 -92.49
CA LYS A 372 -54.21 -0.57 -93.31
C LYS A 372 -55.56 -0.17 -93.92
N LYS A 373 -56.43 0.49 -93.15
CA LYS A 373 -57.72 1.00 -93.67
C LYS A 373 -57.53 2.10 -94.70
N LEU A 374 -56.55 2.98 -94.51
CA LEU A 374 -56.17 4.00 -95.49
C LEU A 374 -55.65 3.33 -96.76
N ASP A 375 -54.78 2.33 -96.65
CA ASP A 375 -54.27 1.56 -97.79
C ASP A 375 -55.43 0.88 -98.54
N GLN A 376 -56.40 0.27 -97.83
CA GLN A 376 -57.63 -0.28 -98.41
C GLN A 376 -58.53 0.77 -99.07
N LEU A 377 -58.64 1.97 -98.48
CA LEU A 377 -59.37 3.09 -99.07
C LEU A 377 -58.65 3.64 -100.30
N VAL A 378 -57.32 3.68 -100.31
CA VAL A 378 -56.52 4.08 -101.47
C VAL A 378 -56.66 3.03 -102.57
N GLU A 379 -56.66 1.73 -102.24
CA GLU A 379 -56.90 0.65 -103.20
C GLU A 379 -58.34 0.67 -103.72
N GLY A 380 -59.33 0.90 -102.85
CA GLY A 380 -60.73 1.11 -103.20
C GLY A 380 -60.92 2.35 -104.08
N LYS A 381 -60.23 3.45 -103.77
CA LYS A 381 -60.20 4.67 -104.59
C LYS A 381 -59.57 4.37 -105.94
N ALA A 382 -58.45 3.65 -106.01
CA ALA A 382 -57.83 3.27 -107.28
C ALA A 382 -58.75 2.36 -108.11
N ASN A 383 -59.50 1.46 -107.47
CA ASN A 383 -60.50 0.63 -108.14
C ASN A 383 -61.72 1.44 -108.60
N MET A 384 -62.19 2.41 -107.81
CA MET A 384 -63.21 3.36 -108.23
C MET A 384 -62.71 4.27 -109.35
N GLU A 385 -61.48 4.76 -109.32
CA GLU A 385 -60.86 5.53 -110.41
C GLU A 385 -60.77 4.68 -111.68
N LYS A 386 -60.43 3.39 -111.58
CA LYS A 386 -60.50 2.46 -112.74
C LYS A 386 -61.93 2.30 -113.24
N MET A 387 -62.91 2.04 -112.37
CA MET A 387 -64.33 1.96 -112.74
C MET A 387 -64.83 3.25 -113.39
N LEU A 388 -64.45 4.40 -112.85
CA LEU A 388 -64.82 5.72 -113.36
C LEU A 388 -64.15 6.02 -114.69
N SER A 389 -62.92 5.56 -114.91
CA SER A 389 -62.26 5.57 -116.22
C SER A 389 -62.96 4.67 -117.22
N THR A 390 -63.48 3.52 -116.78
CA THR A 390 -64.24 2.57 -117.62
C THR A 390 -65.60 3.16 -118.01
N VAL A 391 -66.33 3.72 -117.03
CA VAL A 391 -67.61 4.41 -117.25
C VAL A 391 -67.42 5.68 -118.09
N SER A 392 -66.29 6.39 -117.94
CA SER A 392 -65.97 7.54 -118.78
C SER A 392 -65.69 7.13 -120.23
N LEU A 393 -65.04 5.98 -120.47
CA LEU A 393 -64.85 5.42 -121.81
C LEU A 393 -66.19 4.97 -122.43
N ASP A 394 -67.07 4.35 -121.64
CA ASP A 394 -68.40 3.94 -122.07
C ASP A 394 -69.30 5.15 -122.41
N LEU A 395 -69.24 6.22 -121.61
CA LEU A 395 -69.93 7.49 -121.91
C LEU A 395 -69.38 8.16 -123.17
N GLN A 396 -68.06 8.14 -123.39
CA GLN A 396 -67.44 8.69 -124.59
C GLN A 396 -67.78 7.89 -125.85
N SER A 397 -67.95 6.56 -125.72
CA SER A 397 -68.49 5.69 -126.77
C SER A 397 -69.95 6.04 -127.10
N HIS A 398 -70.78 6.21 -126.08
CA HIS A 398 -72.21 6.53 -126.23
C HIS A 398 -72.46 7.95 -126.78
N GLU A 399 -71.55 8.90 -126.52
CA GLU A 399 -71.56 10.25 -127.10
C GLU A 399 -71.15 10.26 -128.59
N LYS A 400 -70.28 9.33 -129.01
CA LYS A 400 -69.89 9.15 -130.42
C LYS A 400 -71.02 8.52 -131.25
N GLU A 401 -71.71 7.53 -130.68
CA GLU A 401 -72.86 6.87 -131.29
C GLU A 401 -74.08 7.81 -131.43
N THR A 402 -74.27 8.75 -130.51
CA THR A 402 -75.31 9.79 -130.63
C THR A 402 -74.95 10.88 -131.67
N ARG A 403 -73.67 11.23 -131.83
CA ARG A 403 -73.22 12.11 -132.93
C ARG A 403 -73.40 11.48 -134.32
N GLU A 404 -73.14 10.18 -134.46
CA GLU A 404 -73.32 9.45 -135.73
C GLU A 404 -74.81 9.32 -136.11
N ASN A 405 -75.69 9.07 -135.14
CA ASN A 405 -77.14 9.06 -135.35
C ASN A 405 -77.72 10.45 -135.72
N GLN A 406 -77.11 11.54 -135.24
CA GLN A 406 -77.55 12.90 -135.58
C GLN A 406 -77.08 13.37 -136.98
N GLN A 407 -75.98 12.81 -137.49
CA GLN A 407 -75.51 13.02 -138.88
C GLN A 407 -76.33 12.22 -139.92
N GLN A 408 -76.83 11.03 -139.57
CA GLN A 408 -77.72 10.27 -140.46
C GLN A 408 -79.10 10.95 -140.64
N LEU A 409 -79.64 11.52 -139.56
CA LEU A 409 -80.94 12.21 -139.54
C LEU A 409 -80.96 13.53 -140.33
N SER A 410 -79.79 14.18 -140.47
CA SER A 410 -79.63 15.38 -141.29
C SER A 410 -79.51 15.06 -142.79
N SER A 411 -78.92 13.92 -143.18
CA SER A 411 -78.87 13.49 -144.59
C SER A 411 -80.23 13.06 -145.16
N LEU A 412 -81.07 12.43 -144.32
CA LEU A 412 -82.44 12.03 -144.67
C LEU A 412 -83.38 13.22 -144.86
N ARG A 413 -83.19 14.30 -144.08
CA ARG A 413 -83.96 15.55 -144.22
C ARG A 413 -83.62 16.32 -145.51
N LEU A 414 -82.37 16.28 -145.97
CA LEU A 414 -81.96 16.94 -147.22
C LEU A 414 -82.53 16.22 -148.46
N SER A 415 -82.60 14.89 -148.42
CA SER A 415 -83.16 14.06 -149.50
C SER A 415 -84.68 14.22 -149.64
N LEU A 416 -85.39 14.45 -148.53
CA LEU A 416 -86.83 14.70 -148.52
C LEU A 416 -87.18 16.07 -149.12
N ALA A 417 -86.35 17.09 -148.89
CA ALA A 417 -86.54 18.43 -149.46
C ALA A 417 -86.38 18.43 -150.99
N GLN A 418 -85.41 17.67 -151.53
CA GLN A 418 -85.18 17.55 -152.97
C GLN A 418 -86.28 16.77 -153.71
N LEU A 419 -86.95 15.82 -153.05
CA LEU A 419 -88.10 15.11 -153.62
C LEU A 419 -89.37 15.97 -153.66
N SER A 420 -89.57 16.82 -152.66
CA SER A 420 -90.73 17.72 -152.59
C SER A 420 -90.62 18.91 -153.56
N GLU A 421 -89.41 19.32 -153.93
CA GLU A 421 -89.16 20.32 -154.97
C GLU A 421 -89.39 19.74 -156.38
N ARG A 422 -88.99 18.49 -156.63
CA ARG A 422 -89.27 17.78 -157.90
C ARG A 422 -90.75 17.51 -158.16
N GLU A 423 -91.52 17.24 -157.11
CA GLU A 423 -92.97 17.04 -157.20
C GLU A 423 -93.68 18.33 -157.66
N ARG A 424 -93.20 19.49 -157.20
CA ARG A 424 -93.72 20.80 -157.58
C ARG A 424 -93.45 21.11 -159.06
N GLU A 425 -92.24 20.84 -159.53
CA GLU A 425 -91.84 21.02 -160.94
C GLU A 425 -92.66 20.14 -161.92
N LEU A 426 -93.01 18.91 -161.53
CA LEU A 426 -93.81 18.00 -162.36
C LEU A 426 -95.28 18.43 -162.47
N VAL A 427 -95.83 19.01 -161.39
CA VAL A 427 -97.17 19.60 -161.39
C VAL A 427 -97.21 20.88 -162.24
N ASP A 428 -96.18 21.73 -162.15
CA ASP A 428 -96.05 22.93 -162.97
C ASP A 428 -95.85 22.59 -164.45
N PHE A 429 -95.06 21.57 -164.77
CA PHE A 429 -94.87 21.07 -166.14
C PHE A 429 -96.18 20.53 -166.76
N ARG A 430 -96.96 19.78 -165.98
CA ARG A 430 -98.30 19.31 -166.38
C ARG A 430 -99.24 20.48 -166.68
N MET A 431 -99.19 21.55 -165.88
CA MET A 431 -100.01 22.75 -166.06
C MET A 431 -99.63 23.51 -167.33
N VAL A 432 -98.33 23.67 -167.59
CA VAL A 432 -97.81 24.35 -168.79
C VAL A 432 -98.14 23.58 -170.07
N ILE A 433 -97.97 22.25 -170.09
CA ILE A 433 -98.34 21.44 -171.27
C ILE A 433 -99.85 21.46 -171.54
N SER A 434 -100.67 21.45 -170.48
CA SER A 434 -102.12 21.55 -170.61
C SER A 434 -102.56 22.91 -171.19
N GLN A 435 -101.91 24.01 -170.78
CA GLN A 435 -102.11 25.35 -171.36
C GLN A 435 -101.64 25.44 -172.82
N MET A 436 -100.52 24.81 -173.17
CA MET A 436 -99.99 24.82 -174.54
C MET A 436 -100.81 23.99 -175.53
N LEU A 437 -101.60 23.02 -175.06
CA LEU A 437 -102.45 22.15 -175.88
C LEU A 437 -103.91 22.63 -175.98
N GLY A 438 -104.24 23.81 -175.43
CA GLY A 438 -105.58 24.41 -175.54
C GLY A 438 -106.67 23.69 -174.74
N LEU A 439 -106.27 22.85 -173.78
CA LEU A 439 -107.18 22.11 -172.90
C LEU A 439 -107.42 22.95 -171.64
N ASP A 440 -108.69 23.08 -171.22
CA ASP A 440 -109.02 23.82 -170.00
C ASP A 440 -108.38 23.14 -168.78
N ALA A 441 -107.42 23.83 -168.16
CA ALA A 441 -106.53 23.34 -167.11
C ALA A 441 -107.21 23.16 -165.73
N THR A 442 -108.53 23.30 -165.65
CA THR A 442 -109.30 23.21 -164.39
C THR A 442 -110.08 21.89 -164.20
N ALA A 443 -110.10 20.99 -165.19
CA ALA A 443 -110.75 19.68 -165.05
C ALA A 443 -109.75 18.61 -164.55
N LEU A 444 -109.85 18.22 -163.26
CA LEU A 444 -109.04 17.19 -162.61
C LEU A 444 -109.40 15.74 -163.04
N ALA A 445 -109.98 15.57 -164.22
CA ALA A 445 -110.36 14.28 -164.77
C ALA A 445 -110.01 14.15 -166.26
N LEU A 446 -108.84 14.68 -166.66
CA LEU A 446 -108.23 14.34 -167.95
C LEU A 446 -107.13 13.26 -167.76
N PRO A 447 -107.30 12.06 -168.31
CA PRO A 447 -106.28 11.01 -168.30
C PRO A 447 -105.06 11.39 -169.17
N ASN A 448 -103.86 11.08 -168.68
CA ASN A 448 -102.59 11.40 -169.34
C ASN A 448 -102.47 10.90 -170.81
N TYR A 449 -103.26 9.92 -171.23
CA TYR A 449 -103.22 9.37 -172.59
C TYR A 449 -103.85 10.29 -173.66
N GLU A 450 -104.73 11.24 -173.29
CA GLU A 450 -105.29 12.20 -174.26
C GLU A 450 -104.30 13.31 -174.61
N ILE A 451 -103.52 13.77 -173.62
CA ILE A 451 -102.40 14.71 -173.81
C ILE A 451 -101.34 14.08 -174.74
N ILE A 452 -101.05 12.79 -174.54
CA ILE A 452 -100.10 12.03 -175.37
C ILE A 452 -100.63 11.86 -176.80
N LYS A 453 -101.93 11.61 -177.00
CA LYS A 453 -102.55 11.48 -178.35
C LYS A 453 -102.51 12.76 -179.18
N LEU A 454 -102.70 13.93 -178.56
CA LEU A 454 -102.57 15.22 -179.23
C LEU A 454 -101.10 15.54 -179.58
N LEU A 455 -100.17 15.22 -178.67
CA LEU A 455 -98.72 15.31 -178.93
C LEU A 455 -98.27 14.37 -180.06
N GLU A 456 -98.85 13.17 -180.15
CA GLU A 456 -98.60 12.21 -181.25
C GLU A 456 -99.12 12.75 -182.59
N THR A 457 -100.21 13.51 -182.62
CA THR A 457 -100.78 14.05 -183.88
C THR A 457 -99.97 15.24 -184.42
N LEU A 458 -99.31 16.01 -183.54
CA LEU A 458 -98.45 17.15 -183.89
C LEU A 458 -97.04 16.73 -184.37
N LEU A 459 -96.58 15.52 -184.07
CA LEU A 459 -95.21 15.05 -184.36
C LEU A 459 -95.10 14.16 -185.63
N HIS A 460 -96.20 13.91 -186.36
CA HIS A 460 -96.20 13.04 -187.56
C HIS A 460 -96.17 13.76 -188.93
N THR A 461 -96.16 15.10 -189.02
CA THR A 461 -96.06 15.82 -190.32
C THR A 461 -94.68 16.37 -190.67
N HIS A 462 -93.63 16.10 -189.89
CA HIS A 462 -92.23 16.31 -190.31
C HIS A 462 -91.27 15.32 -189.63
N HIS A 463 -91.29 14.08 -190.13
CA HIS A 463 -90.39 13.02 -189.67
C HIS A 463 -88.95 13.17 -190.21
N HIS A 464 -87.99 12.93 -189.31
CA HIS A 464 -86.59 12.59 -189.51
C HIS A 464 -85.56 13.69 -189.83
N HIS A 465 -85.38 14.60 -188.87
CA HIS A 465 -84.12 15.33 -188.68
C HIS A 465 -83.57 15.06 -187.28
N HIS A 466 -82.68 14.07 -187.19
CA HIS A 466 -81.78 13.86 -186.07
C HIS A 466 -80.41 14.36 -186.48
N LEU A 467 -80.15 15.65 -186.24
CA LEU A 467 -78.82 16.22 -186.37
C LEU A 467 -78.61 17.39 -185.40
N HIS A 468 -77.61 17.23 -184.53
CA HIS A 468 -76.55 18.22 -184.24
C HIS A 468 -76.97 19.49 -183.46
N HIS A 469 -76.18 20.15 -182.63
CA HIS A 469 -74.78 20.09 -182.18
C HIS A 469 -74.77 20.96 -180.89
N HIS A 470 -73.98 20.66 -179.86
CA HIS A 470 -72.69 21.30 -179.52
C HIS A 470 -72.48 20.99 -178.02
N ALA A 471 -71.28 20.81 -177.45
CA ALA A 471 -69.93 20.69 -177.95
C ALA A 471 -69.07 20.12 -176.80
N ASN A 472 -68.00 19.43 -177.18
CA ASN A 472 -66.72 19.29 -176.46
C ASN A 472 -66.52 20.17 -175.20
N ILE A 473 -66.12 19.56 -174.08
CA ILE A 473 -64.88 19.86 -173.32
C ILE A 473 -64.76 18.93 -172.09
N PRO A 474 -63.54 18.52 -171.69
CA PRO A 474 -63.29 17.48 -170.70
C PRO A 474 -63.07 18.07 -169.30
N TRP A 475 -63.53 17.37 -168.26
CA TRP A 475 -63.27 17.78 -166.88
C TRP A 475 -62.67 16.66 -166.04
N HIS A 476 -61.40 16.90 -165.73
CA HIS A 476 -60.63 16.31 -164.65
C HIS A 476 -61.37 16.43 -163.31
N CYS A 477 -61.07 15.52 -162.37
CA CYS A 477 -61.34 15.74 -160.96
C CYS A 477 -60.02 15.89 -160.18
N PRO A 478 -59.49 17.11 -160.01
CA PRO A 478 -58.33 17.36 -159.17
C PRO A 478 -58.70 18.20 -157.93
N THR A 479 -58.25 17.69 -156.77
CA THR A 479 -57.58 18.38 -155.64
C THR A 479 -58.12 19.68 -155.01
N HIS A 480 -57.78 19.80 -153.72
CA HIS A 480 -57.45 21.03 -152.97
C HIS A 480 -58.52 21.67 -152.05
N GLN A 481 -58.09 21.79 -150.78
CA GLN A 481 -58.00 23.02 -149.96
C GLN A 481 -59.27 23.74 -149.49
N ARG A 482 -59.38 23.76 -148.14
CA ARG A 482 -59.68 24.92 -147.23
C ARG A 482 -61.06 25.58 -147.38
N PRO A 483 -61.63 26.25 -146.35
CA PRO A 483 -61.00 27.24 -145.44
C PRO A 483 -61.15 26.88 -143.93
N HIS A 484 -60.19 27.15 -143.04
CA HIS A 484 -59.76 28.42 -142.42
C HIS A 484 -60.62 28.95 -141.24
N PHE A 485 -59.89 29.27 -140.16
CA PHE A 485 -60.06 30.41 -139.23
C PHE A 485 -61.28 30.37 -138.27
N ALA A 486 -61.23 30.83 -137.01
CA ALA A 486 -60.23 31.60 -136.25
C ALA A 486 -60.51 31.57 -134.72
N GLN A 487 -59.45 31.88 -133.95
CA GLN A 487 -59.38 32.72 -132.73
C GLN A 487 -60.18 32.29 -131.48
N ILE A 488 -59.63 32.33 -130.27
CA ILE A 488 -59.06 33.47 -129.51
C ILE A 488 -58.05 32.88 -128.48
N GLN A 489 -56.73 33.19 -128.54
CA GLN A 489 -55.96 34.15 -127.72
C GLN A 489 -56.10 33.94 -126.18
N ASP A 490 -55.07 33.48 -125.46
CA ASP A 490 -54.00 34.26 -124.77
C ASP A 490 -54.51 35.07 -123.54
N PRO A 491 -53.69 35.52 -122.56
CA PRO A 491 -52.44 35.02 -121.95
C PRO A 491 -52.47 35.24 -120.38
N PRO A 492 -51.49 35.85 -119.66
CA PRO A 492 -50.16 35.36 -119.19
C PRO A 492 -49.89 35.51 -117.66
N HIS A 493 -48.65 35.13 -117.28
CA HIS A 493 -47.72 35.66 -116.24
C HIS A 493 -48.17 36.73 -115.21
N SER A 494 -47.74 36.52 -113.94
CA SER A 494 -47.11 37.50 -113.00
C SER A 494 -47.27 36.97 -111.56
N SER A 495 -46.24 36.59 -110.80
CA SER A 495 -45.27 37.40 -110.01
C SER A 495 -45.81 38.04 -108.71
N SER A 496 -44.95 37.98 -107.67
CA SER A 496 -44.91 38.86 -106.48
C SER A 496 -45.92 38.52 -105.36
N LEU A 497 -45.68 38.73 -104.05
CA LEU A 497 -44.59 39.24 -103.20
C LEU A 497 -45.11 39.04 -101.75
N ASP A 498 -44.18 38.86 -100.79
CA ASP A 498 -44.21 39.21 -99.35
C ASP A 498 -45.43 38.79 -98.47
N VAL A 499 -45.27 38.28 -97.25
CA VAL A 499 -44.67 38.98 -96.09
C VAL A 499 -44.17 37.98 -95.03
N SER A 500 -42.87 38.11 -94.75
CA SER A 500 -42.13 37.98 -93.48
C SER A 500 -42.98 37.93 -92.19
N THR A 501 -42.64 37.15 -91.16
CA THR A 501 -41.76 37.61 -90.06
C THR A 501 -41.25 36.43 -89.21
N PHE A 502 -39.92 36.23 -89.23
CA PHE A 502 -38.95 36.02 -88.12
C PHE A 502 -39.45 35.44 -86.77
N ARG A 503 -38.76 34.51 -86.06
CA ARG A 503 -37.32 34.37 -85.68
C ARG A 503 -37.07 32.90 -85.25
N SER A 504 -35.97 32.24 -85.65
CA SER A 504 -34.65 32.17 -84.95
C SER A 504 -34.75 31.59 -83.52
N ALA A 505 -34.04 30.54 -83.09
CA ALA A 505 -32.65 30.16 -83.36
C ALA A 505 -32.38 28.67 -82.98
N CYS A 506 -31.48 28.00 -83.73
CA CYS A 506 -30.51 27.03 -83.19
C CYS A 506 -29.29 27.84 -82.70
N PRO A 507 -28.37 27.36 -81.83
CA PRO A 507 -27.72 26.03 -81.86
C PRO A 507 -27.58 25.45 -80.43
N GLU A 508 -26.86 24.39 -80.05
CA GLU A 508 -25.57 23.89 -80.49
C GLU A 508 -25.28 22.58 -79.74
N ASN A 509 -24.46 21.73 -80.35
CA ASN A 509 -23.77 20.62 -79.70
C ASN A 509 -22.85 21.11 -78.57
N ALA A 510 -22.81 20.38 -77.45
CA ALA A 510 -21.57 19.99 -76.76
C ALA A 510 -21.88 19.08 -75.56
N ALA A 511 -21.26 17.89 -75.57
CA ALA A 511 -20.97 17.04 -74.40
C ALA A 511 -20.02 17.81 -73.42
N PRO A 512 -19.68 17.36 -72.18
CA PRO A 512 -19.51 15.95 -71.74
C PRO A 512 -19.86 15.59 -70.26
N LEU A 513 -20.17 14.30 -70.02
CA LEU A 513 -19.76 13.40 -68.93
C LEU A 513 -20.79 12.28 -68.71
#